data_AF-A0AAD4N552-F1
#
_entry.id   AF-A0AAD4N552-F1
#
_cell.length_a   1.000
_cell.length_b   1.000
_cell.length_c   1.000
_cell.angle_alpha   90.00
_cell.angle_beta   90.00
_cell.angle_gamma   90.00
#
_symmetry.space_group_name_H-M   'P 1'
#
loop_
_entity.id
_entity.type
_entity.pdbx_description
1 polymer ?
#
loop_
_entity_poly.entity_id
_entity_poly.type
_entity_poly.pdbx_seq_one_letter_code
_entity_poly.pdbx_strand_id
1 'polypeptide(L)'
;MFRLAFEQDDEHRKCKECVQTIVCVISPLYSDHVDDAIDDFISLRFNILQKYENHLSDEQVHNWFRCDDSENAAQYTNGVSTFFLLSRLNSIPLGERLGKFHNAISRQKVGKNAVYFSPNLVEALRDVRLHFPQCLFIHIETIIFLLCLDASTQNEFEQAVTNARKYVKTHLITPVCQQLADMDLKIGNQ
;
A
#
# COMPACT_ATOMS: atom_id res chain seq x y z
N MET A 1 10.30 13.66 -15.79
CA MET A 1 11.29 13.69 -14.69
C MET A 1 10.62 13.57 -13.32
N PHE A 2 9.47 12.87 -13.20
CA PHE A 2 8.71 12.73 -11.93
C PHE A 2 9.10 11.48 -11.12
N ARG A 3 9.93 10.60 -11.68
CA ARG A 3 10.18 9.25 -11.13
C ARG A 3 11.22 9.23 -10.01
N LEU A 4 12.12 10.23 -9.97
CA LEU A 4 13.25 10.28 -9.04
C LEU A 4 12.91 10.94 -7.69
N ALA A 5 11.94 11.86 -7.65
CA ALA A 5 11.49 12.49 -6.39
C ALA A 5 10.73 11.51 -5.46
N PHE A 6 10.19 10.42 -6.01
CA PHE A 6 9.50 9.38 -5.23
C PHE A 6 10.44 8.46 -4.43
N GLU A 7 11.74 8.42 -4.74
CA GLU A 7 12.63 7.39 -4.17
C GLU A 7 13.42 7.86 -2.93
N GLN A 8 13.29 9.13 -2.50
CA GLN A 8 14.16 9.74 -1.46
C GLN A 8 13.41 10.41 -0.29
N ASP A 9 12.19 9.97 0.06
CA ASP A 9 11.46 10.59 1.18
C ASP A 9 11.79 9.95 2.55
N ASP A 10 12.96 10.32 3.09
CA ASP A 10 13.36 10.07 4.48
C ASP A 10 12.70 11.05 5.47
N GLU A 11 12.09 12.13 4.99
CA GLU A 11 11.49 13.18 5.84
C GLU A 11 10.11 12.78 6.37
N HIS A 12 9.28 12.07 5.59
CA HIS A 12 7.97 11.57 6.07
C HIS A 12 8.07 10.40 7.04
N ARG A 13 9.23 9.74 7.14
CA ARG A 13 9.51 8.85 8.30
C ARG A 13 9.45 9.62 9.62
N LYS A 14 9.57 10.95 9.61
CA LYS A 14 9.59 11.81 10.80
C LYS A 14 8.29 12.59 11.03
N CYS A 15 7.29 12.56 10.14
CA CYS A 15 6.00 13.22 10.39
C CYS A 15 5.24 12.46 11.49
N LYS A 16 5.37 12.92 12.74
CA LYS A 16 4.72 12.32 13.92
C LYS A 16 3.22 12.57 14.00
N GLU A 17 2.67 13.40 13.12
CA GLU A 17 1.27 13.85 13.16
C GLU A 17 0.43 13.34 11.98
N CYS A 18 1.07 12.74 10.97
CA CYS A 18 0.39 12.28 9.77
C CYS A 18 -0.18 10.86 9.98
N VAL A 19 -1.51 10.72 9.85
CA VAL A 19 -2.14 9.40 9.69
C VAL A 19 -1.71 8.82 8.35
N GLN A 20 -1.10 7.64 8.38
CA GLN A 20 -0.60 6.93 7.22
C GLN A 20 -1.48 5.70 7.00
N THR A 21 -1.87 5.46 5.75
CA THR A 21 -2.45 4.17 5.36
C THR A 21 -1.39 3.33 4.68
N ILE A 22 -1.29 2.07 5.08
CA ILE A 22 -0.34 1.10 4.55
C ILE A 22 -1.08 -0.17 4.15
N VAL A 23 -0.46 -0.95 3.26
CA VAL A 23 -0.93 -2.28 2.93
C VAL A 23 -0.14 -3.31 3.73
N CYS A 24 -0.86 -4.28 4.29
CA CYS A 24 -0.28 -5.51 4.81
C CYS A 24 -0.80 -6.68 3.98
N VAL A 25 0.08 -7.62 3.65
CA VAL A 25 -0.27 -8.84 2.93
C VAL A 25 0.29 -10.04 3.67
N ILE A 26 -0.57 -10.99 3.98
CA ILE A 26 -0.21 -12.27 4.59
C ILE A 26 -0.26 -13.34 3.50
N SER A 27 0.85 -14.03 3.32
CA SER A 27 0.99 -15.07 2.30
C SER A 27 0.19 -16.32 2.68
N PRO A 28 -0.12 -17.19 1.70
CA PRO A 28 -0.84 -18.43 1.95
C PRO A 28 -0.10 -19.37 2.90
N LEU A 29 1.24 -19.25 3.01
CA LEU A 29 2.06 -20.07 3.90
C LEU A 29 1.87 -19.73 5.38
N TYR A 30 1.19 -18.63 5.69
CA TYR A 30 0.97 -18.11 7.04
C TYR A 30 -0.52 -17.80 7.30
N SER A 31 -1.41 -18.45 6.55
CA SER A 31 -2.87 -18.26 6.63
C SER A 31 -3.44 -18.59 8.02
N ASP A 32 -2.88 -19.58 8.69
CA ASP A 32 -3.35 -20.04 10.01
C ASP A 32 -3.06 -19.03 11.13
N HIS A 33 -2.33 -17.97 10.83
CA HIS A 33 -1.93 -16.90 11.76
C HIS A 33 -2.54 -15.54 11.39
N VAL A 34 -3.53 -15.53 10.49
CA VAL A 34 -4.23 -14.29 10.11
C VAL A 34 -4.95 -13.68 11.32
N ASP A 35 -5.58 -14.50 12.15
CA ASP A 35 -6.30 -14.01 13.34
C ASP A 35 -5.32 -13.44 14.40
N ASP A 36 -4.17 -14.10 14.61
CA ASP A 36 -3.10 -13.57 15.48
C ASP A 36 -2.62 -12.20 14.99
N ALA A 37 -2.44 -12.03 13.68
CA ALA A 37 -2.04 -10.75 13.10
C ALA A 37 -3.13 -9.67 13.28
N ILE A 38 -4.41 -10.03 13.15
CA ILE A 38 -5.54 -9.11 13.39
C ILE A 38 -5.54 -8.65 14.85
N ASP A 39 -5.36 -9.55 15.81
CA ASP A 39 -5.28 -9.22 17.23
C ASP A 39 -4.12 -8.25 17.52
N ASP A 40 -2.96 -8.47 16.88
CA ASP A 40 -1.82 -7.56 16.95
C ASP A 40 -2.11 -6.19 16.32
N PHE A 41 -2.85 -6.13 15.21
CA PHE A 41 -3.26 -4.86 14.60
C PHE A 41 -4.17 -4.06 15.55
N ILE A 42 -5.16 -4.73 16.15
CA ILE A 42 -6.12 -4.12 17.09
C ILE A 42 -5.40 -3.64 18.35
N SER A 43 -4.53 -4.47 18.94
CA SER A 43 -3.79 -4.15 20.17
C SER A 43 -2.91 -2.91 19.98
N LEU A 44 -2.32 -2.77 18.80
CA LEU A 44 -1.50 -1.62 18.44
C LEU A 44 -2.28 -0.43 17.89
N ARG A 45 -3.61 -0.52 17.85
CA ARG A 45 -4.53 0.55 17.42
C ARG A 45 -4.43 0.90 15.94
N PHE A 46 -4.16 -0.08 15.08
CA PHE A 46 -4.43 0.09 13.66
C PHE A 46 -5.94 0.06 13.41
N ASN A 47 -6.41 0.96 12.56
CA ASN A 47 -7.74 0.86 11.97
C ASN A 47 -7.65 -0.05 10.74
N ILE A 48 -8.37 -1.18 10.76
CA ILE A 48 -8.52 -2.04 9.59
C ILE A 48 -9.61 -1.43 8.72
N LEU A 49 -9.22 -0.74 7.66
CA LEU A 49 -10.15 -0.07 6.75
C LEU A 49 -10.81 -1.06 5.80
N GLN A 50 -10.04 -2.05 5.33
CA GLN A 50 -10.54 -3.08 4.43
C GLN A 50 -9.71 -4.36 4.59
N LYS A 51 -10.37 -5.50 4.42
CA LYS A 51 -9.77 -6.84 4.31
C LYS A 51 -10.34 -7.51 3.07
N TYR A 52 -9.51 -8.18 2.29
CA TYR A 52 -9.99 -9.14 1.29
C TYR A 52 -8.96 -10.25 1.07
N GLU A 53 -9.40 -11.31 0.41
CA GLU A 53 -8.59 -12.47 0.06
C GLU A 53 -8.51 -12.58 -1.45
N ASN A 54 -7.32 -12.85 -1.99
CA ASN A 54 -7.13 -13.00 -3.42
C ASN A 54 -5.97 -13.92 -3.77
N HIS A 55 -6.11 -14.61 -4.90
CA HIS A 55 -5.03 -15.38 -5.51
C HIS A 55 -4.25 -14.47 -6.46
N LEU A 56 -2.95 -14.30 -6.23
CA LEU A 56 -2.09 -13.54 -7.14
C LEU A 56 -1.44 -14.48 -8.16
N SER A 57 -1.45 -14.12 -9.44
CA SER A 57 -0.62 -14.80 -10.44
C SER A 57 0.86 -14.45 -10.29
N ASP A 58 1.75 -15.28 -10.83
CA ASP A 58 3.19 -14.98 -10.90
C ASP A 58 3.46 -13.61 -11.53
N GLU A 59 2.71 -13.26 -12.58
CA GLU A 59 2.81 -11.95 -13.24
C GLU A 59 2.38 -10.80 -12.30
N GLN A 60 1.29 -10.96 -11.56
CA GLN A 60 0.81 -9.95 -10.61
C GLN A 60 1.82 -9.74 -9.48
N VAL A 61 2.39 -10.80 -8.95
CA VAL A 61 3.43 -10.73 -7.92
C VAL A 61 4.70 -10.11 -8.47
N HIS A 62 5.13 -10.46 -9.69
CA HIS A 62 6.30 -9.86 -10.33
C HIS A 62 6.11 -8.36 -10.64
N ASN A 63 4.89 -7.95 -11.00
CA ASN A 63 4.56 -6.53 -11.16
C ASN A 63 4.50 -5.81 -9.81
N TRP A 64 4.14 -6.52 -8.74
CA TRP A 64 4.08 -5.98 -7.39
C TRP A 64 5.47 -5.83 -6.77
N PHE A 65 6.32 -6.85 -6.78
CA PHE A 65 7.70 -6.78 -6.30
C PHE A 65 8.63 -6.34 -7.42
N ARG A 66 9.27 -5.17 -7.29
CA ARG A 66 10.35 -4.78 -8.22
C ARG A 66 11.41 -5.91 -8.24
N CYS A 67 12.02 -6.17 -9.41
CA CYS A 67 12.85 -7.36 -9.70
C CYS A 67 13.88 -7.81 -8.63
N ASP A 68 14.31 -6.93 -7.74
CA ASP A 68 15.34 -7.20 -6.73
C ASP A 68 14.85 -7.99 -5.50
N ASP A 69 13.54 -8.19 -5.32
CA ASP A 69 12.96 -8.87 -4.13
C ASP A 69 12.31 -10.24 -4.45
N SER A 70 12.79 -10.88 -5.53
CA SER A 70 12.17 -12.08 -6.12
C SER A 70 12.07 -13.30 -5.19
N GLU A 71 12.97 -13.45 -4.21
CA GLU A 71 12.92 -14.56 -3.24
C GLU A 71 11.73 -14.41 -2.27
N ASN A 72 11.39 -13.19 -1.86
CA ASN A 72 10.22 -12.92 -1.02
C ASN A 72 8.92 -12.94 -1.84
N ALA A 73 8.99 -12.65 -3.14
CA ALA A 73 7.84 -12.61 -4.03
C ALA A 73 7.17 -14.00 -4.20
N ALA A 74 7.95 -15.05 -4.40
CA ALA A 74 7.45 -16.39 -4.73
C ALA A 74 6.50 -17.00 -3.67
N GLN A 75 6.55 -16.53 -2.42
CA GLN A 75 5.67 -17.03 -1.36
C GLN A 75 4.21 -16.56 -1.52
N TYR A 76 3.91 -15.62 -2.42
CA TYR A 76 2.57 -15.05 -2.62
C TYR A 76 1.81 -15.60 -3.84
N THR A 77 2.43 -16.43 -4.69
CA THR A 77 1.84 -16.86 -5.98
C THR A 77 1.07 -18.18 -5.92
N ASN A 78 1.25 -18.98 -4.85
CA ASN A 78 0.71 -20.33 -4.72
C ASN A 78 -0.30 -20.43 -3.58
N GLY A 79 -1.47 -19.80 -3.76
CA GLY A 79 -2.58 -19.86 -2.80
C GLY A 79 -3.25 -18.51 -2.58
N VAL A 80 -4.16 -18.49 -1.61
CA VAL A 80 -4.93 -17.29 -1.26
C VAL A 80 -4.13 -16.44 -0.27
N SER A 81 -3.74 -15.24 -0.69
CA SER A 81 -3.14 -14.25 0.20
C SER A 81 -4.23 -13.38 0.82
N THR A 82 -4.03 -12.98 2.07
CA THR A 82 -4.93 -12.07 2.78
C THR A 82 -4.37 -10.65 2.76
N PHE A 83 -5.14 -9.70 2.25
CA PHE A 83 -4.78 -8.30 2.12
C PHE A 83 -5.51 -7.46 3.15
N PHE A 84 -4.79 -6.52 3.75
CA PHE A 84 -5.31 -5.55 4.69
C PHE A 84 -4.91 -4.14 4.28
N LEU A 85 -5.90 -3.24 4.30
CA LEU A 85 -5.67 -1.81 4.28
C LEU A 85 -5.73 -1.29 5.71
N LEU A 86 -4.59 -0.82 6.22
CA LEU A 86 -4.44 -0.43 7.62
C LEU A 86 -4.15 1.06 7.71
N SER A 87 -4.77 1.77 8.67
CA SER A 87 -4.56 3.19 8.88
C SER A 87 -4.29 3.53 10.34
N ARG A 88 -3.27 4.35 10.57
CA ARG A 88 -2.81 4.78 11.89
C ARG A 88 -1.81 5.93 11.78
N LEU A 89 -1.64 6.66 12.88
CA LEU A 89 -0.45 7.49 13.07
C LEU A 89 0.82 6.61 13.15
N ASN A 90 1.87 6.99 12.43
CA ASN A 90 3.14 6.24 12.37
C ASN A 90 2.97 4.76 11.94
N SER A 91 2.05 4.50 10.99
CA SER A 91 1.79 3.15 10.49
C SER A 91 3.03 2.47 9.94
N ILE A 92 3.87 3.19 9.19
CA ILE A 92 5.03 2.61 8.50
C ILE A 92 6.07 2.04 9.47
N PRO A 93 6.65 2.83 10.40
CA PRO A 93 7.66 2.29 11.33
C PRO A 93 7.10 1.22 12.26
N LEU A 94 5.80 1.24 12.58
CA LEU A 94 5.18 0.19 13.38
C LEU A 94 4.89 -1.07 12.56
N GLY A 95 4.41 -0.93 11.33
CA GLY A 95 4.22 -2.02 10.38
C GLY A 95 5.53 -2.74 10.09
N GLU A 96 6.65 -2.01 9.95
CA GLU A 96 7.97 -2.62 9.83
C GLU A 96 8.32 -3.50 11.05
N ARG A 97 8.02 -3.05 12.26
CA ARG A 97 8.27 -3.83 13.50
C ARG A 97 7.39 -5.07 13.58
N LEU A 98 6.09 -4.94 13.28
CA LEU A 98 5.17 -6.07 13.22
C LEU A 98 5.55 -7.08 12.14
N GLY A 99 5.90 -6.61 10.95
CA GLY A 99 6.39 -7.45 9.86
C GLY A 99 7.61 -8.24 10.28
N LYS A 100 8.59 -7.61 10.95
CA LYS A 100 9.76 -8.33 11.50
C LYS A 100 9.37 -9.38 12.54
N PHE A 101 8.41 -9.08 13.41
CA PHE A 101 7.92 -10.02 14.43
C PHE A 101 7.25 -11.24 13.79
N HIS A 102 6.23 -11.05 12.94
CA HIS A 102 5.56 -12.18 12.28
C HIS A 102 6.47 -12.94 11.33
N ASN A 103 7.39 -12.27 10.62
CA ASN A 103 8.38 -12.96 9.79
C ASN A 103 9.42 -13.73 10.59
N ALA A 104 9.69 -13.38 11.86
CA ALA A 104 10.49 -14.21 12.74
C ALA A 104 9.76 -15.51 13.10
N ILE A 105 8.45 -15.43 13.39
CA ILE A 105 7.60 -16.60 13.65
C ILE A 105 7.48 -17.47 12.40
N SER A 106 7.16 -16.86 11.26
CA SER A 106 7.04 -17.55 9.97
C SER A 106 8.34 -18.30 9.60
N ARG A 107 9.51 -17.66 9.75
CA ARG A 107 10.78 -18.34 9.47
C ARG A 107 11.03 -19.55 10.36
N GLN A 108 10.60 -19.54 11.61
CA GLN A 108 10.70 -20.70 12.50
C GLN A 108 9.79 -21.85 12.07
N LYS A 109 8.64 -21.56 11.46
CA LYS A 109 7.62 -22.56 11.10
C LYS A 109 7.77 -23.09 9.68
N VAL A 110 7.95 -22.20 8.71
CA VAL A 110 7.92 -22.50 7.27
C VAL A 110 9.22 -22.10 6.55
N GLY A 111 10.25 -21.65 7.28
CA GLY A 111 11.57 -21.34 6.72
C GLY A 111 11.64 -20.10 5.85
N LYS A 112 10.54 -19.33 5.72
CA LYS A 112 10.43 -18.16 4.85
C LYS A 112 9.74 -17.01 5.56
N ASN A 113 9.91 -15.80 5.03
CA ASN A 113 9.03 -14.69 5.36
C ASN A 113 7.63 -15.00 4.83
N ALA A 114 6.60 -14.36 5.36
CA ALA A 114 5.23 -14.55 4.88
C ALA A 114 4.33 -13.34 5.09
N VAL A 115 4.83 -12.30 5.75
CA VAL A 115 4.07 -11.07 6.01
C VAL A 115 4.81 -9.90 5.39
N TYR A 116 4.13 -9.19 4.51
CA TYR A 116 4.58 -7.96 3.90
C TYR A 116 3.86 -6.77 4.54
N PHE A 117 4.60 -5.69 4.76
CA PHE A 117 4.06 -4.37 5.03
C PHE A 117 4.70 -3.37 4.08
N SER A 118 3.92 -2.39 3.63
CA SER A 118 4.46 -1.29 2.83
C SER A 118 5.64 -0.61 3.55
N PRO A 119 6.85 -0.60 2.96
CA PRO A 119 8.08 -0.23 3.67
C PRO A 119 8.26 1.29 3.83
N ASN A 120 7.59 2.08 2.99
CA ASN A 120 7.63 3.54 3.01
C ASN A 120 6.35 4.11 2.37
N LEU A 121 6.21 5.44 2.39
CA LEU A 121 4.97 6.11 1.99
C LEU A 121 4.68 5.94 0.51
N VAL A 122 5.72 5.95 -0.31
CA VAL A 122 5.63 5.80 -1.76
C VAL A 122 5.19 4.40 -2.13
N GLU A 123 5.80 3.39 -1.51
CA GLU A 123 5.40 2.01 -1.70
C GLU A 123 3.98 1.76 -1.17
N ALA A 124 3.61 2.36 -0.03
CA ALA A 124 2.24 2.30 0.48
C ALA A 124 1.22 2.85 -0.53
N LEU A 125 1.49 4.01 -1.14
CA LEU A 125 0.62 4.56 -2.18
C LEU A 125 0.55 3.67 -3.42
N ARG A 126 1.68 3.05 -3.82
CA ARG A 126 1.70 2.08 -4.92
C ARG A 126 0.86 0.86 -4.59
N ASP A 127 1.02 0.30 -3.40
CA ASP A 127 0.30 -0.88 -2.95
C ASP A 127 -1.20 -0.61 -2.83
N VAL A 128 -1.59 0.55 -2.30
CA VAL A 128 -3.01 0.95 -2.26
C VAL A 128 -3.55 1.04 -3.68
N ARG A 129 -2.85 1.69 -4.61
CA ARG A 129 -3.30 1.76 -6.00
C ARG A 129 -3.45 0.37 -6.63
N LEU A 130 -2.58 -0.57 -6.30
CA LEU A 130 -2.57 -1.91 -6.89
C LEU A 130 -3.65 -2.82 -6.30
N HIS A 131 -3.81 -2.81 -4.98
CA HIS A 131 -4.62 -3.77 -4.23
C HIS A 131 -5.96 -3.19 -3.74
N PHE A 132 -6.03 -1.87 -3.55
CA PHE A 132 -7.21 -1.16 -3.07
C PHE A 132 -7.49 0.09 -3.92
N PRO A 133 -7.62 -0.02 -5.26
CA PRO A 133 -7.77 1.13 -6.15
C PRO A 133 -8.97 2.01 -5.78
N GLN A 134 -10.05 1.40 -5.29
CA GLN A 134 -11.21 2.11 -4.76
C GLN A 134 -10.84 3.04 -3.60
N CYS A 135 -9.85 2.74 -2.78
CA CYS A 135 -9.46 3.54 -1.61
C CYS A 135 -8.46 4.66 -1.94
N LEU A 136 -8.06 4.82 -3.19
CA LEU A 136 -7.06 5.81 -3.60
C LEU A 136 -7.48 7.25 -3.28
N PHE A 137 -8.79 7.52 -3.21
CA PHE A 137 -9.32 8.84 -2.87
C PHE A 137 -8.92 9.32 -1.47
N ILE A 138 -8.65 8.40 -0.54
CA ILE A 138 -8.19 8.71 0.83
C ILE A 138 -6.80 9.37 0.79
N HIS A 139 -6.05 9.21 -0.29
CA HIS A 139 -4.66 9.61 -0.42
C HIS A 139 -4.41 10.80 -1.33
N ILE A 140 -5.47 11.44 -1.86
CA ILE A 140 -5.33 12.51 -2.86
C ILE A 140 -4.43 13.65 -2.35
N GLU A 141 -4.62 14.11 -1.11
CA GLU A 141 -3.83 15.21 -0.55
C GLU A 141 -2.37 14.81 -0.33
N THR A 142 -2.10 13.57 0.09
CA THR A 142 -0.73 13.04 0.20
C THR A 142 -0.05 12.97 -1.17
N ILE A 143 -0.76 12.51 -2.19
CA ILE A 143 -0.22 12.43 -3.56
C ILE A 143 0.06 13.84 -4.10
N ILE A 144 -0.86 14.79 -3.88
CA ILE A 144 -0.67 16.19 -4.26
C ILE A 144 0.58 16.74 -3.58
N PHE A 145 0.69 16.55 -2.27
CA PHE A 145 1.83 17.01 -1.49
C PHE A 145 3.15 16.44 -2.01
N LEU A 146 3.24 15.13 -2.25
CA LEU A 146 4.45 14.49 -2.77
C LEU A 146 4.85 15.02 -4.15
N LEU A 147 3.86 15.35 -5.01
CA LEU A 147 4.12 15.94 -6.32
C LEU A 147 4.61 17.40 -6.23
N CYS A 148 4.58 18.01 -5.05
CA CYS A 148 4.99 19.39 -4.82
C CYS A 148 6.29 19.53 -4.02
N LEU A 149 6.93 18.42 -3.63
CA LEU A 149 8.12 18.41 -2.76
C LEU A 149 9.31 19.21 -3.32
N ASP A 150 9.44 19.29 -4.64
CA ASP A 150 10.55 20.00 -5.31
C ASP A 150 10.33 21.52 -5.42
N ALA A 151 9.20 22.05 -4.94
CA ALA A 151 8.91 23.48 -5.01
C ALA A 151 9.74 24.26 -3.98
N SER A 152 10.56 25.20 -4.47
CA SER A 152 11.50 25.96 -3.65
C SER A 152 10.97 27.33 -3.21
N THR A 153 9.91 27.81 -3.86
CA THR A 153 9.23 29.06 -3.55
C THR A 153 7.72 28.86 -3.38
N GLN A 154 7.05 29.80 -2.72
CA GLN A 154 5.60 29.72 -2.52
C GLN A 154 4.82 29.74 -3.85
N ASN A 155 5.24 30.57 -4.81
CA ASN A 155 4.62 30.59 -6.15
C ASN A 155 4.83 29.26 -6.90
N GLU A 156 6.01 28.64 -6.78
CA GLU A 156 6.27 27.32 -7.36
C GLU A 156 5.40 26.25 -6.69
N PHE A 157 5.21 26.32 -5.38
CA PHE A 157 4.38 25.38 -4.63
C PHE A 157 2.92 25.49 -5.05
N GLU A 158 2.36 26.70 -5.14
CA GLU A 158 0.98 26.91 -5.58
C GLU A 158 0.75 26.40 -7.02
N GLN A 159 1.72 26.63 -7.91
CA GLN A 159 1.68 26.11 -9.28
C GLN A 159 1.81 24.59 -9.32
N ALA A 160 2.70 24.01 -8.49
CA ALA A 160 2.88 22.57 -8.36
C ALA A 160 1.60 21.90 -7.83
N VAL A 161 0.95 22.47 -6.80
CA VAL A 161 -0.32 21.98 -6.24
C VAL A 161 -1.41 21.99 -7.31
N THR A 162 -1.48 23.05 -8.11
CA THR A 162 -2.46 23.16 -9.20
C THR A 162 -2.23 22.07 -10.26
N ASN A 163 -0.98 21.86 -10.67
CA ASN A 163 -0.60 20.83 -11.63
C ASN A 163 -0.84 19.42 -11.08
N ALA A 164 -0.49 19.19 -9.82
CA ALA A 164 -0.67 17.93 -9.12
C ALA A 164 -2.16 17.58 -8.99
N ARG A 165 -3.01 18.53 -8.58
CA ARG A 165 -4.47 18.35 -8.55
C ARG A 165 -5.02 17.99 -9.92
N LYS A 166 -4.58 18.67 -10.98
CA LYS A 166 -4.97 18.35 -12.35
C LYS A 166 -4.55 16.93 -12.74
N TYR A 167 -3.30 16.55 -12.44
CA TYR A 167 -2.77 15.22 -12.71
C TYR A 167 -3.53 14.12 -11.97
N VAL A 168 -3.72 14.26 -10.65
CA VAL A 168 -4.47 13.32 -9.82
C VAL A 168 -5.90 13.14 -10.35
N LYS A 169 -6.57 14.24 -10.69
CA LYS A 169 -7.92 14.18 -11.26
C LYS A 169 -7.94 13.37 -12.56
N THR A 170 -7.05 13.68 -13.51
CA THR A 170 -7.13 13.10 -14.87
C THR A 170 -6.53 11.70 -14.98
N HIS A 171 -5.50 11.37 -14.19
CA HIS A 171 -4.74 10.12 -14.33
C HIS A 171 -4.95 9.12 -13.21
N LEU A 172 -5.56 9.53 -12.08
CA LEU A 172 -5.86 8.63 -10.96
C LEU A 172 -7.36 8.53 -10.71
N ILE A 173 -8.03 9.64 -10.43
CA ILE A 173 -9.45 9.63 -10.05
C ILE A 173 -10.33 9.21 -11.24
N THR A 174 -10.23 9.90 -12.38
CA THR A 174 -11.09 9.60 -13.54
C THR A 174 -10.99 8.15 -14.01
N PRO A 175 -9.78 7.56 -14.17
CA PRO A 175 -9.66 6.15 -14.56
C PRO A 175 -10.25 5.18 -13.53
N VAL A 176 -10.04 5.43 -12.22
CA VAL A 176 -10.61 4.59 -11.16
C VAL A 176 -12.14 4.66 -11.16
N CYS A 177 -12.71 5.87 -11.27
CA CYS A 177 -14.16 6.04 -11.37
C CYS A 177 -14.74 5.32 -12.59
N GLN A 178 -14.06 5.34 -13.73
CA GLN A 178 -14.48 4.62 -14.92
C GLN A 178 -14.43 3.11 -14.71
N GLN A 179 -13.33 2.60 -14.13
CA GLN A 179 -13.19 1.17 -13.83
C GLN A 179 -14.27 0.67 -12.86
N LEU A 180 -14.59 1.45 -11.83
CA LEU A 180 -15.67 1.12 -10.88
C LEU A 180 -17.04 1.12 -11.58
N ALA A 181 -17.33 2.12 -12.41
CA ALA A 181 -18.56 2.17 -13.18
C ALA A 181 -18.70 0.97 -14.14
N ASP A 182 -17.61 0.57 -14.80
CA ASP A 182 -17.57 -0.59 -15.70
C ASP A 182 -17.76 -1.92 -14.94
N MET A 183 -17.33 -1.99 -13.66
CA MET A 183 -17.56 -3.14 -12.80
C MET A 183 -19.02 -3.24 -12.34
N ASP A 184 -19.65 -2.14 -11.93
CA ASP A 184 -21.05 -2.10 -11.54
C ASP A 184 -21.99 -2.47 -12.71
N LEU A 185 -21.66 -2.04 -13.93
CA LEU A 185 -22.39 -2.42 -15.15
C LEU A 185 -22.29 -3.92 -15.48
N LYS A 186 -21.24 -4.61 -15.04
CA LYS A 186 -21.10 -6.06 -15.23
C LYS A 186 -21.89 -6.86 -14.19
N ILE A 187 -22.08 -6.31 -12.99
CA ILE A 187 -22.87 -6.94 -11.92
C ILE A 187 -24.37 -6.79 -12.18
N GLY A 188 -24.81 -5.66 -12.75
CA GLY A 188 -26.23 -5.44 -13.10
C GLY A 188 -26.75 -6.19 -14.34
N ASN A 189 -25.88 -6.93 -15.04
CA ASN A 189 -26.22 -7.72 -16.24
C ASN A 189 -26.10 -9.25 -16.00
N GLN A 190 -26.02 -9.68 -14.74
CA GLN A 190 -26.13 -11.08 -14.31
C GLN A 190 -27.46 -11.29 -13.57
#